data_AF-F4B9W7-F1
#
_entry.id   AF-F4B9W7-F1
#
_cell.length_a   1.000
_cell.length_b   1.000
_cell.length_c   1.000
_cell.angle_alpha   90.00
_cell.angle_beta   90.00
_cell.angle_gamma   90.00
#
_symmetry.space_group_name_H-M   'P 1'
#
loop_
_entity.id
_entity.type
_entity.pdbx_description
1 polymer ?
#
loop_
_entity_poly.entity_id
_entity_poly.type
_entity_poly.pdbx_seq_one_letter_code
_entity_poly.pdbx_strand_id
1 'polypeptide(L)'
;MMQQKLVTAIKLMRQIGPNIPLISKILKTEESSLKEQLLKIKNLSFTPVYSSSIIKINFDRLPIRKSIKSNLSFSLSLKDGLRIKEFINYSGIPEYYDEKYDKWKMSLDKRADGLKVEVKYSGYAQPLIFSSLRSFSSFNEILKGMYNHTVIESFIIDYGNRDAILDIFHNSKKVLECLELIPFIRFSILIEIDNNEELYITELSLPFTYLNYVSELLSELKPEIDIIFTLNKFPYISKIL
;
A
#
# COMPACT_ATOMS: atom_id res chain seq x y z
N MET A 1 22.94 -12.02 5.44
CA MET A 1 22.96 -12.10 3.96
C MET A 1 21.59 -12.47 3.35
N MET A 2 20.86 -13.46 3.91
CA MET A 2 19.54 -13.89 3.39
C MET A 2 18.42 -12.85 3.63
N GLN A 3 18.31 -12.28 4.82
CA GLN A 3 17.30 -11.26 5.16
C GLN A 3 17.46 -9.98 4.29
N GLN A 4 18.69 -9.60 3.97
CA GLN A 4 18.95 -8.44 3.13
C GLN A 4 18.46 -8.64 1.68
N LYS A 5 18.57 -9.86 1.14
CA LYS A 5 18.01 -10.18 -0.19
C LYS A 5 16.49 -10.11 -0.20
N LEU A 6 15.85 -10.59 0.87
CA LEU A 6 14.39 -10.54 1.03
C LEU A 6 13.88 -9.09 1.11
N VAL A 7 14.56 -8.26 1.91
CA VAL A 7 14.28 -6.81 2.00
C VAL A 7 14.36 -6.17 0.62
N THR A 8 15.46 -6.41 -0.12
CA THR A 8 15.60 -5.85 -1.47
C THR A 8 14.55 -6.39 -2.43
N ALA A 9 14.18 -7.67 -2.33
CA ALA A 9 13.11 -8.25 -3.12
C ALA A 9 11.77 -7.55 -2.86
N ILE A 10 11.40 -7.32 -1.60
CA ILE A 10 10.18 -6.59 -1.23
C ILE A 10 10.21 -5.17 -1.81
N LYS A 11 11.34 -4.46 -1.69
CA LYS A 11 11.48 -3.11 -2.23
C LYS A 11 11.33 -3.08 -3.76
N LEU A 12 11.93 -4.04 -4.47
CA LEU A 12 11.77 -4.19 -5.92
C LEU A 12 10.32 -4.51 -6.30
N MET A 13 9.67 -5.42 -5.57
CA MET A 13 8.27 -5.80 -5.82
C MET A 13 7.33 -4.60 -5.71
N ARG A 14 7.62 -3.58 -4.89
CA ARG A 14 6.83 -2.34 -4.87
C ARG A 14 6.81 -1.61 -6.21
N GLN A 15 7.89 -1.69 -6.98
CA GLN A 15 8.06 -0.98 -8.24
C GLN A 15 7.66 -1.83 -9.45
N ILE A 16 8.01 -3.10 -9.45
CA ILE A 16 7.87 -3.98 -10.63
C ILE A 16 6.89 -5.15 -10.41
N GLY A 17 6.20 -5.17 -9.28
CA GLY A 17 5.24 -6.21 -8.91
C GLY A 17 5.91 -7.58 -8.66
N PRO A 18 5.15 -8.67 -8.60
CA PRO A 18 5.67 -10.02 -8.37
C PRO A 18 6.35 -10.64 -9.62
N ASN A 19 7.14 -9.86 -10.36
CA ASN A 19 7.87 -10.33 -11.54
C ASN A 19 9.14 -11.11 -11.14
N ILE A 20 8.93 -12.35 -10.68
CA ILE A 20 10.00 -13.20 -10.15
C ILE A 20 11.20 -13.36 -11.10
N PRO A 21 11.02 -13.61 -12.42
CA PRO A 21 12.15 -13.70 -13.34
C PRO A 21 13.01 -12.43 -13.33
N LEU A 22 12.39 -11.25 -13.41
CA LEU A 22 13.12 -9.98 -13.42
C LEU A 22 13.80 -9.70 -12.08
N ILE A 23 13.10 -9.93 -10.96
CA ILE A 23 13.67 -9.72 -9.61
C ILE A 23 14.86 -10.66 -9.39
N SER A 24 14.73 -11.93 -9.76
CA SER A 24 15.81 -12.92 -9.60
C SER A 24 17.07 -12.51 -10.36
N LYS A 25 16.91 -11.98 -11.58
CA LYS A 25 17.99 -11.46 -12.43
C LYS A 25 18.68 -10.26 -11.79
N ILE A 26 17.91 -9.31 -11.26
CA ILE A 26 18.45 -8.12 -10.57
C ILE A 26 19.22 -8.54 -9.31
N LEU A 27 18.66 -9.46 -8.51
CA LEU A 27 19.25 -9.94 -7.27
C LEU A 27 20.35 -11.00 -7.47
N LYS A 28 20.65 -11.40 -8.72
CA LYS A 28 21.60 -12.46 -9.06
C LYS A 28 21.38 -13.72 -8.21
N THR A 29 20.12 -14.16 -8.14
CA THR A 29 19.69 -15.32 -7.34
C THR A 29 18.81 -16.21 -8.20
N GLU A 30 18.83 -17.52 -7.97
CA GLU A 30 17.96 -18.46 -8.70
C GLU A 30 16.47 -18.16 -8.44
N GLU A 31 15.65 -18.27 -9.48
CA GLU A 31 14.19 -18.06 -9.37
C GLU A 31 13.55 -18.99 -8.34
N SER A 32 13.96 -20.26 -8.30
CA SER A 32 13.48 -21.27 -7.34
C SER A 32 13.76 -20.82 -5.90
N SER A 33 15.00 -20.42 -5.62
CA SER A 33 15.41 -19.96 -4.30
C SER A 33 14.65 -18.69 -3.86
N LEU A 34 14.43 -17.74 -4.79
CA LEU A 34 13.63 -16.55 -4.49
C LEU A 34 12.17 -16.91 -4.19
N LYS A 35 11.56 -17.81 -4.97
CA LYS A 35 10.19 -18.29 -4.72
C LYS A 35 10.09 -18.95 -3.35
N GLU A 36 11.02 -19.83 -2.99
CA GLU A 36 11.05 -20.48 -1.68
C GLU A 36 11.17 -19.49 -0.53
N GLN A 37 11.97 -18.42 -0.69
CA GLN A 37 12.07 -17.37 0.33
C GLN A 37 10.77 -16.58 0.47
N LEU A 38 10.16 -16.18 -0.65
CA LEU A 38 8.89 -15.43 -0.63
C LEU A 38 7.73 -16.27 -0.06
N LEU A 39 7.71 -17.58 -0.32
CA LEU A 39 6.70 -18.50 0.23
C LEU A 39 6.79 -18.65 1.76
N LYS A 40 7.92 -18.30 2.39
CA LYS A 40 8.04 -18.27 3.85
C LYS A 40 7.37 -17.05 4.47
N ILE A 41 7.16 -15.99 3.70
CA ILE A 41 6.46 -14.80 4.16
C ILE A 41 4.96 -15.13 4.27
N LYS A 42 4.43 -15.07 5.49
CA LYS A 42 3.00 -15.23 5.72
C LYS A 42 2.22 -14.03 5.18
N ASN A 43 1.03 -14.31 4.65
CA ASN A 43 0.08 -13.32 4.15
C ASN A 43 0.66 -12.37 3.07
N LEU A 44 1.67 -12.82 2.32
CA LEU A 44 2.24 -12.03 1.23
C LEU A 44 1.19 -11.79 0.14
N SER A 45 0.89 -10.52 -0.12
CA SER A 45 -0.08 -10.11 -1.14
C SER A 45 0.34 -8.81 -1.82
N PHE A 46 -0.23 -8.57 -2.99
CA PHE A 46 0.17 -7.50 -3.90
C PHE A 46 -1.09 -6.73 -4.33
N THR A 47 -1.13 -5.44 -4.06
CA THR A 47 -2.22 -4.56 -4.49
C THR A 47 -1.70 -3.56 -5.51
N PRO A 48 -2.17 -3.58 -6.77
CA PRO A 48 -1.75 -2.58 -7.76
C PRO A 48 -2.29 -1.19 -7.37
N VAL A 49 -1.45 -0.18 -7.53
CA VAL A 49 -1.78 1.23 -7.34
C VAL A 49 -1.95 1.86 -8.71
N TYR A 50 -3.17 2.32 -9.00
CA TYR A 50 -3.44 3.06 -10.23
C TYR A 50 -2.72 4.40 -10.25
N SER A 51 -2.33 4.85 -11.43
CA SER A 51 -1.65 6.13 -11.63
C SER A 51 -2.41 7.26 -10.97
N SER A 52 -1.76 8.01 -10.08
CA SER A 52 -2.38 9.08 -9.30
C SER A 52 -2.88 10.24 -10.19
N SER A 53 -2.42 10.30 -11.44
CA SER A 53 -2.90 11.24 -12.46
C SER A 53 -4.31 10.91 -12.99
N ILE A 54 -4.75 9.66 -12.85
CA ILE A 54 -6.02 9.16 -13.39
C ILE A 54 -7.10 9.18 -12.30
N ILE A 55 -6.71 8.81 -11.07
CA ILE A 55 -7.64 8.62 -9.96
C ILE A 55 -7.80 9.90 -9.13
N LYS A 56 -9.05 10.19 -8.76
CA LYS A 56 -9.43 11.26 -7.82
C LYS A 56 -10.07 10.66 -6.58
N ILE A 57 -9.97 11.35 -5.44
CA ILE A 57 -10.60 10.94 -4.19
C ILE A 57 -11.93 11.66 -4.02
N ASN A 58 -13.00 10.91 -3.86
CA ASN A 58 -14.35 11.43 -3.62
C ASN A 58 -14.81 11.02 -2.21
N PHE A 59 -15.17 11.99 -1.37
CA PHE A 59 -15.64 11.73 0.00
C PHE A 59 -17.17 11.68 0.12
N ASP A 60 -17.90 12.12 -0.91
CA ASP A 60 -19.36 12.27 -0.90
C ASP A 60 -20.11 10.94 -1.13
N ARG A 61 -19.41 9.88 -1.54
CA ARG A 61 -19.97 8.53 -1.74
C ARG A 61 -19.48 7.58 -0.65
N LEU A 62 -20.38 7.14 0.24
CA LEU A 62 -20.12 6.08 1.24
C LEU A 62 -19.99 4.68 0.58
N PRO A 63 -19.15 3.75 1.11
CA PRO A 63 -18.38 3.86 2.34
C PRO A 63 -16.90 4.18 2.13
N ILE A 64 -16.36 4.84 3.15
CA ILE A 64 -14.98 5.28 3.37
C ILE A 64 -14.01 4.08 3.61
N ARG A 65 -14.38 2.81 3.27
CA ARG A 65 -13.48 1.63 3.41
C ARG A 65 -13.92 0.30 2.75
N LYS A 66 -12.93 -0.51 2.30
CA LYS A 66 -12.86 -1.99 2.28
C LYS A 66 -11.39 -2.44 2.48
N SER A 67 -11.14 -3.38 3.41
CA SER A 67 -9.80 -3.73 3.92
C SER A 67 -9.24 -5.08 3.44
N ILE A 68 -7.90 -5.12 3.34
CA ILE A 68 -6.85 -6.18 3.33
C ILE A 68 -6.95 -7.36 2.35
N LYS A 69 -8.12 -7.72 1.81
CA LYS A 69 -8.23 -8.78 0.77
C LYS A 69 -8.92 -8.35 -0.52
N SER A 70 -9.30 -7.08 -0.64
CA SER A 70 -9.86 -6.51 -1.86
C SER A 70 -9.80 -4.98 -1.86
N ASN A 71 -9.16 -4.41 -2.88
CA ASN A 71 -9.22 -3.04 -3.41
C ASN A 71 -9.03 -1.87 -2.42
N LEU A 72 -7.97 -1.09 -2.67
CA LEU A 72 -7.69 0.25 -2.15
C LEU A 72 -8.99 1.07 -2.00
N SER A 73 -9.26 1.64 -0.82
CA SER A 73 -10.59 2.15 -0.49
C SER A 73 -10.61 3.59 0.01
N PHE A 74 -10.19 4.48 -0.88
CA PHE A 74 -10.91 5.75 -1.07
C PHE A 74 -11.96 5.50 -2.16
N SER A 75 -13.08 6.24 -2.19
CA SER A 75 -13.95 6.17 -3.37
C SER A 75 -13.21 6.83 -4.54
N LEU A 76 -12.46 5.99 -5.26
CA LEU A 76 -11.67 6.41 -6.42
C LEU A 76 -12.62 6.67 -7.58
N SER A 77 -12.48 7.85 -8.15
CA SER A 77 -13.30 8.31 -9.26
C SER A 77 -12.40 8.74 -10.41
N LEU A 78 -12.80 8.39 -11.63
CA LEU A 78 -12.13 8.84 -12.84
C LEU A 78 -12.59 10.25 -13.27
N LYS A 79 -13.71 10.75 -12.72
CA LYS A 79 -14.38 11.97 -13.18
C LYS A 79 -14.39 13.05 -12.11
N ASP A 80 -15.05 12.75 -10.99
CA ASP A 80 -15.37 13.71 -9.93
C ASP A 80 -14.58 13.43 -8.64
N GLY A 81 -14.02 14.45 -7.99
CA GLY A 81 -13.30 14.32 -6.72
C GLY A 81 -12.06 15.22 -6.65
N LEU A 82 -11.37 15.14 -5.51
CA LEU A 82 -10.13 15.86 -5.26
C LEU A 82 -8.94 15.19 -5.96
N ARG A 83 -8.03 16.00 -6.47
CA ARG A 83 -6.86 15.55 -7.22
C ARG A 83 -5.81 14.96 -6.28
N ILE A 84 -5.28 13.79 -6.64
CA ILE A 84 -4.10 13.23 -5.97
C ILE A 84 -2.83 13.83 -6.59
N LYS A 85 -2.13 14.64 -5.81
CA LYS A 85 -0.83 15.21 -6.19
C LYS A 85 0.27 14.16 -6.13
N GLU A 86 0.29 13.39 -5.04
CA GLU A 86 1.31 12.39 -4.80
C GLU A 86 0.74 11.14 -4.11
N PHE A 87 1.28 9.98 -4.49
CA PHE A 87 1.08 8.71 -3.79
C PHE A 87 2.45 8.19 -3.38
N ILE A 88 2.64 7.94 -2.08
CA ILE A 88 3.88 7.45 -1.51
C ILE A 88 3.65 6.04 -1.00
N ASN A 89 4.31 5.05 -1.61
CA ASN A 89 4.15 3.65 -1.24
C ASN A 89 5.30 3.18 -0.34
N TYR A 90 4.99 2.90 0.92
CA TYR A 90 5.98 2.41 1.89
C TYR A 90 5.94 0.89 1.99
N SER A 91 4.75 0.28 2.03
CA SER A 91 4.54 -1.16 2.30
C SER A 91 5.17 -1.65 3.63
N GLY A 92 5.34 -0.75 4.59
CA GLY A 92 6.05 -0.97 5.85
C GLY A 92 7.57 -0.80 5.74
N ILE A 93 8.27 -1.12 6.83
CA ILE A 93 9.74 -1.15 6.89
C ILE A 93 10.21 -2.62 6.85
N PRO A 94 10.58 -3.17 5.68
CA PRO A 94 10.86 -4.61 5.56
C PRO A 94 12.00 -5.08 6.46
N GLU A 95 12.94 -4.20 6.81
CA GLU A 95 14.06 -4.50 7.71
C GLU A 95 13.62 -4.81 9.15
N TYR A 96 12.39 -4.43 9.53
CA TYR A 96 11.83 -4.73 10.85
C TYR A 96 10.91 -5.93 10.88
N TYR A 97 10.72 -6.62 9.75
CA TYR A 97 9.95 -7.85 9.70
C TYR A 97 10.86 -9.08 9.83
N ASP A 98 10.47 -10.01 10.69
CA ASP A 98 11.07 -11.33 10.87
C ASP A 98 10.11 -12.39 10.32
N GLU A 99 10.47 -12.97 9.18
CA GLU A 99 9.66 -13.97 8.49
C GLU A 99 9.59 -15.31 9.22
N LYS A 100 10.59 -15.63 10.06
CA LYS A 100 10.65 -16.89 10.80
C LYS A 100 9.60 -16.92 11.91
N TYR A 101 9.42 -15.79 12.59
CA TYR A 101 8.46 -15.68 13.70
C TYR A 101 7.16 -14.98 13.31
N ASP A 102 7.05 -14.45 12.09
CA ASP A 102 5.94 -13.61 11.64
C ASP A 102 5.69 -12.45 12.61
N LYS A 103 6.78 -11.71 12.89
CA LYS A 103 6.77 -10.62 13.85
C LYS A 103 7.43 -9.38 13.28
N TRP A 104 6.88 -8.25 13.68
CA TRP A 104 7.45 -6.94 13.40
C TRP A 104 8.18 -6.42 14.62
N LYS A 105 9.28 -5.68 14.42
CA LYS A 105 10.01 -4.95 15.45
C LYS A 105 9.55 -3.50 15.48
N MET A 106 9.12 -3.01 16.65
CA MET A 106 8.80 -1.59 16.87
C MET A 106 10.06 -0.82 17.32
N SER A 107 10.91 -0.42 16.37
CA SER A 107 12.24 0.14 16.67
C SER A 107 12.32 1.67 16.58
N LEU A 108 11.45 2.30 15.77
CA LEU A 108 11.36 3.77 15.56
C LEU A 108 12.67 4.50 15.22
N ASP A 109 13.76 3.79 14.92
CA ASP A 109 15.10 4.34 14.66
C ASP A 109 15.40 4.56 13.18
N LYS A 110 14.44 4.27 12.30
CA LYS A 110 14.56 4.44 10.86
C LYS A 110 13.23 4.88 10.27
N ARG A 111 13.29 5.85 9.34
CA ARG A 111 12.15 6.23 8.51
C ARG A 111 11.93 5.21 7.40
N ALA A 112 10.66 4.98 7.06
CA ALA A 112 10.26 4.17 5.94
C ALA A 112 10.73 4.81 4.62
N ASP A 113 11.22 3.96 3.74
CA ASP A 113 11.75 4.33 2.43
C ASP A 113 10.62 4.32 1.40
N GLY A 114 9.91 5.45 1.27
CA GLY A 114 8.72 5.59 0.44
C GLY A 114 9.03 5.65 -1.06
N LEU A 115 8.37 4.80 -1.85
CA LEU A 115 8.44 4.84 -3.30
C LEU A 115 7.48 5.90 -3.85
N LYS A 116 8.03 6.88 -4.56
CA LYS A 116 7.31 7.92 -5.30
C LYS A 116 7.58 7.73 -6.79
N VAL A 117 6.52 7.71 -7.60
CA VAL A 117 6.63 7.51 -9.05
C VAL A 117 6.52 8.86 -9.74
N GLU A 118 7.61 9.32 -10.35
CA GLU A 118 7.67 10.64 -11.00
C GLU A 118 7.03 10.63 -12.39
N VAL A 119 7.26 9.57 -13.17
CA VAL A 119 6.71 9.42 -14.52
C VAL A 119 5.37 8.72 -14.45
N LYS A 120 4.30 9.50 -14.64
CA LYS A 120 2.91 9.04 -14.55
C LYS A 120 2.25 9.02 -15.92
N TYR A 121 1.28 8.13 -16.11
CA TYR A 121 0.49 8.10 -17.34
C TYR A 121 -0.28 9.41 -17.53
N SER A 122 -0.22 10.00 -18.72
CA SER A 122 -0.90 11.26 -19.06
C SER A 122 -2.03 11.11 -20.09
N GLY A 123 -2.28 9.88 -20.58
CA GLY A 123 -3.31 9.63 -21.59
C GLY A 123 -4.71 9.43 -21.03
N TYR A 124 -5.69 9.22 -21.92
CA TYR A 124 -7.03 8.79 -21.54
C TYR A 124 -7.02 7.30 -21.22
N ALA A 125 -7.14 6.95 -19.94
CA ALA A 125 -7.35 5.56 -19.54
C ALA A 125 -8.81 5.17 -19.80
N GLN A 126 -9.04 4.12 -20.59
CA GLN A 126 -10.38 3.56 -20.70
C GLN A 126 -10.84 3.07 -19.32
N PRO A 127 -12.09 3.36 -18.90
CA PRO A 127 -12.62 2.86 -17.65
C PRO A 127 -12.56 1.33 -17.61
N LEU A 128 -12.10 0.79 -16.49
CA LEU A 128 -12.12 -0.65 -16.26
C LEU A 128 -13.55 -1.10 -16.01
N ILE A 129 -14.14 -1.79 -16.99
CA ILE A 129 -15.39 -2.52 -16.77
C ILE A 129 -15.02 -3.85 -16.12
N PHE A 130 -14.90 -3.87 -14.79
CA PHE A 130 -14.73 -5.10 -14.01
C PHE A 130 -16.04 -5.89 -13.96
N SER A 131 -16.48 -6.40 -15.11
CA SER A 131 -17.50 -7.45 -15.14
C SER A 131 -17.03 -8.56 -16.05
N SER A 132 -16.69 -9.69 -15.43
CA SER A 132 -16.38 -10.99 -16.03
C SER A 132 -15.03 -11.13 -16.74
N LEU A 133 -14.02 -11.64 -16.02
CA LEU A 133 -12.91 -12.36 -16.63
C LEU A 133 -12.89 -13.77 -16.04
N ARG A 134 -13.18 -14.76 -16.91
CA ARG A 134 -13.36 -16.17 -16.55
C ARG A 134 -12.05 -16.97 -16.46
N SER A 135 -10.87 -16.34 -16.52
CA SER A 135 -9.57 -17.03 -16.36
C SER A 135 -8.45 -16.16 -15.78
N PHE A 136 -7.58 -16.77 -14.95
CA PHE A 136 -6.44 -16.12 -14.29
C PHE A 136 -5.33 -15.66 -15.27
N SER A 137 -5.21 -16.32 -16.43
CA SER A 137 -4.23 -15.96 -17.46
C SER A 137 -4.54 -14.61 -18.11
N SER A 138 -5.81 -14.37 -18.47
CA SER A 138 -6.24 -13.11 -19.08
C SER A 138 -6.07 -11.90 -18.15
N PHE A 139 -6.30 -12.08 -16.85
CA PHE A 139 -6.10 -11.03 -15.85
C PHE A 139 -4.62 -10.61 -15.72
N ASN A 140 -3.69 -11.57 -15.74
CA ASN A 140 -2.26 -11.27 -15.67
C ASN A 140 -1.74 -10.55 -16.92
N GLU A 141 -2.25 -10.87 -18.10
CA GLU A 141 -1.87 -10.16 -19.34
C GLU A 141 -2.40 -8.73 -19.36
N ILE A 142 -3.63 -8.52 -18.90
CA ILE A 142 -4.22 -7.17 -18.75
C ILE A 142 -3.43 -6.36 -17.73
N LEU A 143 -3.13 -6.91 -16.55
CA LEU A 143 -2.29 -6.23 -15.56
C LEU A 143 -0.90 -5.89 -16.10
N LYS A 144 -0.27 -6.80 -16.85
CA LYS A 144 1.01 -6.54 -17.53
C LYS A 144 0.89 -5.41 -18.55
N GLY A 145 -0.16 -5.41 -19.37
CA GLY A 145 -0.44 -4.33 -20.32
C GLY A 145 -0.60 -2.99 -19.61
N MET A 146 -1.41 -2.93 -18.56
CA MET A 146 -1.63 -1.72 -17.77
C MET A 146 -0.36 -1.20 -17.11
N TYR A 147 0.46 -2.11 -16.57
CA TYR A 147 1.76 -1.78 -16.01
C TYR A 147 2.70 -1.22 -17.09
N ASN A 148 2.80 -1.87 -18.25
CA ASN A 148 3.62 -1.41 -19.37
C ASN A 148 3.17 -0.04 -19.90
N HIS A 149 1.89 0.29 -19.76
CA HIS A 149 1.33 1.60 -20.10
C HIS A 149 1.36 2.59 -18.93
N THR A 150 2.03 2.30 -17.81
CA THR A 150 2.13 3.17 -16.61
C THR A 150 0.78 3.53 -15.97
N VAL A 151 -0.29 2.79 -16.29
CA VAL A 151 -1.61 2.94 -15.67
C VAL A 151 -1.61 2.38 -14.24
N ILE A 152 -0.72 1.42 -13.98
CA ILE A 152 -0.32 1.00 -12.63
C ILE A 152 1.05 1.63 -12.37
N GLU A 153 1.16 2.46 -11.34
CA GLU A 153 2.41 3.16 -11.01
C GLU A 153 3.24 2.39 -9.97
N SER A 154 2.61 1.65 -9.06
CA SER A 154 3.32 0.84 -8.07
C SER A 154 2.46 -0.33 -7.55
N PHE A 155 3.02 -1.14 -6.65
CA PHE A 155 2.33 -2.23 -5.96
C PHE A 155 2.53 -2.11 -4.46
N ILE A 156 1.46 -2.00 -3.69
CA ILE A 156 1.55 -2.16 -2.22
C ILE A 156 1.79 -3.63 -1.93
N ILE A 157 2.78 -3.90 -1.09
CA ILE A 157 3.15 -5.24 -0.64
C ILE A 157 2.70 -5.37 0.80
N ASP A 158 1.70 -6.22 1.03
CA ASP A 158 1.28 -6.57 2.39
C ASP A 158 1.88 -7.92 2.75
N TYR A 159 2.44 -7.99 3.97
CA TYR A 159 3.11 -9.17 4.48
C TYR A 159 3.16 -9.13 6.01
N GLY A 160 3.28 -10.33 6.58
CA GLY A 160 3.21 -10.55 8.00
C GLY A 160 1.81 -10.32 8.56
N ASN A 161 1.66 -10.49 9.88
CA ASN A 161 0.37 -10.22 10.50
C ASN A 161 0.06 -8.70 10.53
N ARG A 162 -1.14 -8.31 10.06
CA ARG A 162 -1.63 -6.92 10.06
C ARG A 162 -3.13 -6.94 10.32
N ASP A 163 -3.52 -6.72 11.58
CA ASP A 163 -4.87 -6.95 12.08
C ASP A 163 -5.75 -5.69 12.11
N ALA A 164 -5.13 -4.53 12.24
CA ALA A 164 -5.78 -3.23 12.36
C ALA A 164 -5.33 -2.30 11.24
N ILE A 165 -6.21 -1.39 10.82
CA ILE A 165 -5.86 -0.28 9.94
C ILE A 165 -6.26 1.04 10.60
N LEU A 166 -5.39 2.03 10.47
CA LEU A 166 -5.58 3.39 10.94
C LEU A 166 -5.40 4.33 9.75
N ASP A 167 -6.42 5.11 9.43
CA ASP A 167 -6.30 6.20 8.47
C ASP A 167 -6.11 7.51 9.26
N ILE A 168 -5.04 8.23 8.93
CA ILE A 168 -4.63 9.44 9.63
C ILE A 168 -4.65 10.59 8.64
N PHE A 169 -5.49 11.59 8.92
CA PHE A 169 -5.65 12.80 8.13
C PHE A 169 -4.86 13.91 8.80
N HIS A 170 -4.02 14.61 8.03
CA HIS A 170 -3.19 15.68 8.57
C HIS A 170 -2.70 16.61 7.46
N ASN A 171 -2.41 17.87 7.79
CA ASN A 171 -1.89 18.85 6.83
C ASN A 171 -0.40 19.20 7.09
N SER A 172 0.25 18.43 7.96
CA SER A 172 1.61 18.69 8.46
C SER A 172 2.60 17.70 7.88
N LYS A 173 3.63 18.19 7.17
CA LYS A 173 4.76 17.37 6.72
C LYS A 173 5.55 16.79 7.90
N LYS A 174 5.62 17.51 9.03
CA LYS A 174 6.27 17.00 10.25
C LYS A 174 5.55 15.76 10.78
N VAL A 175 4.22 15.77 10.77
CA VAL A 175 3.43 14.58 11.10
C VAL A 175 3.76 13.42 10.18
N LEU A 176 3.84 13.64 8.85
CA LEU A 176 4.25 12.59 7.91
C LEU A 176 5.59 11.97 8.30
N GLU A 177 6.59 12.80 8.56
CA GLU A 177 7.94 12.37 8.94
C GLU A 177 7.97 11.57 10.26
N CYS A 178 7.06 11.86 11.20
CA CYS A 178 6.87 11.06 12.41
C CYS A 178 6.19 9.72 12.09
N LEU A 179 5.14 9.72 11.27
CA LEU A 179 4.44 8.49 10.87
C LEU A 179 5.34 7.54 10.07
N GLU A 180 6.29 8.07 9.30
CA GLU A 180 7.31 7.29 8.58
C GLU A 180 8.22 6.49 9.52
N LEU A 181 8.32 6.83 10.81
CA LEU A 181 9.06 6.02 11.78
C LEU A 181 8.31 4.76 12.20
N ILE A 182 6.98 4.73 12.02
CA ILE A 182 6.14 3.60 12.40
C ILE A 182 6.32 2.49 11.36
N PRO A 183 6.80 1.27 11.74
CA PRO A 183 7.11 0.19 10.81
C PRO A 183 5.95 -0.29 9.92
N PHE A 184 4.74 0.07 10.33
CA PHE A 184 3.46 -0.37 9.77
C PHE A 184 2.88 0.59 8.73
N ILE A 185 3.56 1.72 8.45
CA ILE A 185 3.10 2.66 7.45
C ILE A 185 2.99 1.99 6.09
N ARG A 186 1.80 2.02 5.48
CA ARG A 186 1.52 1.31 4.25
C ARG A 186 1.66 2.23 3.05
N PHE A 187 0.99 3.38 3.08
CA PHE A 187 1.11 4.42 2.08
C PHE A 187 0.68 5.78 2.65
N SER A 188 1.04 6.85 1.95
CA SER A 188 0.48 8.19 2.17
C SER A 188 0.02 8.79 0.84
N ILE A 189 -1.12 9.46 0.85
CA ILE A 189 -1.69 10.17 -0.30
C ILE A 189 -1.67 11.65 0.00
N LEU A 190 -1.09 12.44 -0.89
CA LEU A 190 -1.15 13.89 -0.85
C LEU A 190 -2.24 14.38 -1.80
N ILE A 191 -3.23 15.07 -1.25
CA ILE A 191 -4.35 15.64 -1.96
C ILE A 191 -4.18 17.15 -2.00
N GLU A 192 -4.41 17.72 -3.17
CA GLU A 192 -4.52 19.17 -3.35
C GLU A 192 -5.94 19.61 -2.99
N ILE A 193 -6.05 20.49 -2.00
CA ILE A 193 -7.28 21.18 -1.61
C ILE A 193 -7.23 22.61 -2.17
N ASP A 194 -8.38 23.28 -2.18
CA ASP A 194 -8.49 24.69 -2.54
C ASP A 194 -7.43 25.56 -1.82
N ASN A 195 -7.02 26.65 -2.48
CA ASN A 195 -6.02 27.61 -1.97
C ASN A 195 -4.60 27.05 -1.73
N ASN A 196 -4.19 26.01 -2.48
CA ASN A 196 -2.89 25.34 -2.33
C ASN A 196 -2.69 24.69 -0.96
N GLU A 197 -3.77 24.44 -0.22
CA GLU A 197 -3.70 23.65 1.00
C GLU A 197 -3.50 22.17 0.65
N GLU A 198 -2.72 21.49 1.47
CA GLU A 198 -2.35 20.09 1.27
C GLU A 198 -2.92 19.25 2.41
N LEU A 199 -3.64 18.19 2.03
CA LEU A 199 -4.09 17.16 2.96
C LEU A 199 -3.36 15.86 2.67
N TYR A 200 -2.75 15.32 3.71
CA TYR A 200 -2.18 13.98 3.71
C TYR A 200 -3.18 13.01 4.31
N ILE A 201 -3.31 11.86 3.66
CA ILE A 201 -3.98 10.69 4.23
C ILE A 201 -2.99 9.56 4.30
N THR A 202 -2.63 9.17 5.51
CA THR A 202 -1.63 8.13 5.77
C THR A 202 -2.31 6.90 6.36
N GLU A 203 -2.11 5.74 5.71
CA GLU A 203 -2.63 4.46 6.20
C GLU A 203 -1.54 3.70 6.97
N LEU A 204 -1.82 3.37 8.23
CA LEU A 204 -1.04 2.40 9.00
C LEU A 204 -1.77 1.05 9.01
N SER A 205 -1.05 -0.04 8.77
CA SER A 205 -1.60 -1.40 8.80
C SER A 205 -0.76 -2.28 9.72
N LEU A 206 -1.26 -2.52 10.93
CA LEU A 206 -0.47 -2.98 12.07
C LEU A 206 -1.05 -4.22 12.77
N PRO A 207 -0.22 -5.06 13.40
CA PRO A 207 -0.69 -6.11 14.30
C PRO A 207 -1.42 -5.52 15.52
N PHE A 208 -2.44 -6.21 16.04
CA PHE A 208 -3.16 -5.77 17.25
C PHE A 208 -2.25 -5.62 18.47
N THR A 209 -1.17 -6.40 18.55
CA THR A 209 -0.20 -6.33 19.64
C THR A 209 0.45 -4.95 19.78
N TYR A 210 0.49 -4.17 18.70
CA TYR A 210 1.07 -2.82 18.69
C TYR A 210 0.03 -1.72 18.69
N LEU A 211 -1.26 -2.04 18.71
CA LEU A 211 -2.31 -1.04 18.58
C LEU A 211 -2.27 0.00 19.70
N ASN A 212 -2.22 -0.43 20.96
CA ASN A 212 -2.18 0.49 22.10
C ASN A 212 -0.96 1.42 22.05
N TYR A 213 0.21 0.86 21.75
CA TYR A 213 1.45 1.63 21.65
C TYR A 213 1.39 2.67 20.52
N VAL A 214 0.90 2.27 19.33
CA VAL A 214 0.73 3.21 18.22
C VAL A 214 -0.34 4.25 18.54
N SER A 215 -1.45 3.88 19.19
CA SER A 215 -2.46 4.85 19.64
C SER A 215 -1.90 5.87 20.64
N GLU A 216 -1.00 5.47 21.53
CA GLU A 216 -0.31 6.37 22.46
C GLU A 216 0.59 7.36 21.70
N LEU A 217 1.41 6.87 20.75
CA LEU A 217 2.21 7.76 19.89
C LEU A 217 1.36 8.76 19.11
N LEU A 218 0.24 8.30 18.55
CA LEU A 218 -0.68 9.18 17.82
C LEU A 218 -1.38 10.19 18.75
N SER A 219 -1.55 9.86 20.04
CA SER A 219 -2.16 10.78 21.00
C SER A 219 -1.30 12.02 21.25
N GLU A 220 0.03 11.91 21.12
CA GLU A 220 0.95 13.05 21.21
C GLU A 220 0.81 14.00 20.00
N LEU A 221 0.41 13.45 18.84
CA LEU A 221 0.19 14.19 17.59
C LEU A 221 -1.25 14.71 17.44
N LYS A 222 -2.14 14.39 18.39
CA LYS A 222 -3.59 14.67 18.32
C LYS A 222 -3.96 16.11 17.93
N PRO A 223 -3.24 17.17 18.33
CA PRO A 223 -3.58 18.53 17.90
C PRO A 223 -3.41 18.78 16.39
N GLU A 224 -2.60 17.96 15.70
CA GLU A 224 -2.25 18.13 14.28
C GLU A 224 -2.90 17.07 13.37
N ILE A 225 -3.66 16.13 13.94
CA ILE A 225 -4.20 14.98 13.20
C ILE A 225 -5.67 14.71 13.53
N ASP A 226 -6.41 14.30 12.51
CA ASP A 226 -7.69 13.62 12.67
C ASP A 226 -7.49 12.13 12.37
N ILE A 227 -7.92 11.27 13.29
CA ILE A 227 -7.74 9.81 13.17
C ILE A 227 -9.08 9.16 12.91
N ILE A 228 -9.17 8.41 11.81
CA ILE A 228 -10.27 7.47 11.57
C ILE A 228 -9.78 6.08 11.96
N PHE A 229 -10.20 5.64 13.16
CA PHE A 229 -9.92 4.30 13.69
C PHE A 229 -10.94 3.27 13.19
N THR A 230 -10.48 2.10 12.77
CA THR A 230 -11.38 1.05 12.29
C THR A 230 -10.86 -0.37 12.54
N LEU A 231 -11.48 -1.05 13.50
CA LEU A 231 -11.30 -2.49 13.70
C LEU A 231 -11.92 -3.24 12.53
N ASN A 232 -11.20 -4.20 11.96
CA ASN A 232 -11.73 -5.08 10.92
C ASN A 232 -13.10 -5.66 11.34
N LYS A 233 -14.12 -5.55 10.48
CA LYS A 233 -15.37 -6.33 10.60
C LYS A 233 -15.39 -7.45 9.57
N PHE A 234 -16.02 -8.55 9.98
CA PHE A 234 -16.18 -9.88 9.38
C PHE A 234 -16.25 -9.95 7.84
N PRO A 235 -15.80 -11.08 7.24
CA PRO A 235 -15.86 -11.31 5.81
C PRO A 235 -17.32 -11.31 5.33
N TYR A 236 -17.71 -10.31 4.54
CA TYR A 236 -18.84 -10.48 3.63
C TYR A 236 -18.38 -11.31 2.43
N ILE A 237 -18.22 -12.61 2.66
CA ILE A 237 -18.44 -13.63 1.65
C ILE A 237 -19.61 -14.45 2.17
N SER A 238 -20.83 -14.09 1.79
CA SER A 238 -21.82 -15.15 1.64
C SER A 238 -21.26 -16.09 0.57
N LYS A 239 -21.10 -17.37 0.91
CA LYS A 239 -20.96 -18.41 -0.12
C LYS A 239 -22.04 -18.13 -1.17
N ILE A 240 -21.64 -17.99 -2.43
CA ILE A 240 -22.58 -18.29 -3.50
C ILE A 240 -22.84 -19.80 -3.36
N LEU A 241 -24.08 -20.14 -2.98
CA LEU A 241 -24.60 -21.49 -3.12
C LEU A 241 -24.70 -21.83 -4.61
#